data_AF-A0A935K0E4-F1
#
_entry.id   AF-A0A935K0E4-F1
#
_cell.length_a   1.000
_cell.length_b   1.000
_cell.length_c   1.000
_cell.angle_alpha   90.00
_cell.angle_beta   90.00
_cell.angle_gamma   90.00
#
_symmetry.space_group_name_H-M   'P 1'
#
loop_
_entity.id
_entity.type
_entity.pdbx_description
1 polymer ?
#
loop_
_entity_poly.entity_id
_entity_poly.type
_entity_poly.pdbx_seq_one_letter_code
_entity_poly.pdbx_strand_id
1 'polypeptide(L)'
;MISKLSATTKILRQVMIGLWLAVIVLCVGYYLANPSAFTAENIAAFLERFQGAIWLVYLVFSILRGITLLPSTPLVLAGTMLFPGQPWAVLSVSMTGILLSSTMIYYFSDLLGFDEYFERKNPDLSHKIKAKLEHPLGFLFVAGWAFFPLVPTDLVCYLAGTTRMNFAKFIAAVGVGEVILCSFYIFFGGAFVNYMR
;
A
#
# COMPACT_ATOMS: atom_id res chain seq x y z
N MET A 1 -32.26 0.02 1.48
CA MET A 1 -31.24 -0.71 0.70
C MET A 1 -29.82 -0.23 1.03
N ILE A 2 -29.59 1.08 1.12
CA ILE A 2 -28.28 1.70 1.47
C ILE A 2 -27.76 1.29 2.87
N SER A 3 -28.63 1.14 3.88
CA SER A 3 -28.19 0.77 5.25
C SER A 3 -27.70 -0.67 5.41
N LYS A 4 -28.19 -1.62 4.60
CA LYS A 4 -27.71 -3.02 4.61
C LYS A 4 -26.37 -3.16 3.90
N LEU A 5 -26.13 -2.35 2.85
CA LEU A 5 -24.85 -2.31 2.14
C LEU A 5 -23.73 -1.81 3.06
N SER A 6 -23.98 -0.75 3.85
CA SER A 6 -22.96 -0.21 4.77
C SER A 6 -22.63 -1.13 5.94
N ALA A 7 -23.62 -1.85 6.48
CA ALA A 7 -23.38 -2.85 7.54
C ALA A 7 -22.54 -4.03 7.03
N THR A 8 -22.83 -4.53 5.82
CA THR A 8 -22.11 -5.64 5.20
C THR A 8 -20.65 -5.26 4.93
N THR A 9 -20.38 -4.05 4.42
CA THR A 9 -18.99 -3.66 4.21
C THR A 9 -18.22 -3.39 5.49
N LYS A 10 -18.86 -2.83 6.53
CA LYS A 10 -18.20 -2.67 7.84
C LYS A 10 -17.74 -4.01 8.39
N ILE A 11 -18.60 -5.03 8.32
CA ILE A 11 -18.28 -6.40 8.75
C ILE A 11 -17.14 -6.96 7.89
N LEU A 12 -17.23 -6.85 6.56
CA LEU A 12 -16.18 -7.33 5.66
C LEU A 12 -14.82 -6.69 5.98
N ARG A 13 -14.79 -5.36 6.16
CA ARG A 13 -13.57 -4.62 6.53
C ARG A 13 -13.02 -5.08 7.88
N GLN A 14 -13.87 -5.24 8.90
CA GLN A 14 -13.44 -5.74 10.21
C GLN A 14 -12.89 -7.16 10.13
N VAL A 15 -13.53 -8.03 9.35
CA VAL A 15 -13.05 -9.40 9.08
C VAL A 15 -11.71 -9.35 8.36
N MET A 16 -11.54 -8.51 7.33
CA MET A 16 -10.27 -8.39 6.61
C MET A 16 -9.14 -7.85 7.48
N ILE A 17 -9.40 -6.82 8.30
CA ILE A 17 -8.43 -6.31 9.28
C ILE A 17 -8.11 -7.39 10.32
N GLY A 18 -9.12 -8.09 10.83
CA GLY A 18 -8.95 -9.18 11.79
C GLY A 18 -8.12 -10.34 11.23
N LEU A 19 -8.40 -10.76 9.99
CA LEU A 19 -7.62 -11.77 9.27
C LEU A 19 -6.17 -11.30 9.06
N TRP A 20 -5.97 -10.04 8.69
CA TRP A 20 -4.64 -9.47 8.52
C TRP A 20 -3.85 -9.41 9.84
N LEU A 21 -4.48 -8.96 10.92
CA LEU A 21 -3.87 -8.97 12.25
C LEU A 21 -3.56 -10.40 12.70
N ALA A 22 -4.44 -11.36 12.41
CA ALA A 22 -4.18 -12.76 12.69
C ALA A 22 -2.97 -13.28 11.90
N VAL A 23 -2.86 -12.95 10.61
CA VAL A 23 -1.67 -13.29 9.80
C VAL A 23 -0.41 -12.70 10.41
N ILE A 24 -0.41 -11.42 10.80
CA ILE A 24 0.75 -10.77 11.43
C ILE A 24 1.09 -11.47 12.75
N VAL A 25 0.11 -11.72 13.62
CA VAL A 25 0.31 -12.39 14.92
C VAL A 25 0.84 -13.81 14.73
N LEU A 26 0.33 -14.56 13.76
CA LEU A 26 0.81 -15.91 13.43
C LEU A 26 2.25 -15.88 12.91
N CYS A 27 2.57 -14.95 11.99
CA CYS A 27 3.93 -14.79 11.47
C CYS A 27 4.92 -14.41 12.57
N VAL A 28 4.58 -13.43 13.40
CA VAL A 28 5.42 -12.99 14.53
C VAL A 28 5.54 -14.09 15.57
N GLY A 29 4.45 -14.75 15.92
CA GLY A 29 4.45 -15.87 16.87
C GLY A 29 5.33 -17.04 16.38
N TYR A 30 5.25 -17.37 15.09
CA TYR A 30 6.09 -18.40 14.48
C TYR A 30 7.57 -17.99 14.46
N TYR A 31 7.88 -16.73 14.14
CA TYR A 31 9.24 -16.17 14.22
C TYR A 31 9.81 -16.28 15.64
N LEU A 32 9.05 -15.88 16.66
CA LEU A 32 9.48 -15.93 18.05
C LEU A 32 9.63 -17.36 18.57
N ALA A 33 8.80 -18.30 18.10
CA ALA A 33 8.87 -19.70 18.48
C ALA A 33 10.01 -20.46 17.77
N ASN A 34 10.38 -20.04 16.55
CA ASN A 34 11.38 -20.73 15.72
C ASN A 34 12.42 -19.75 15.13
N PRO A 35 13.17 -19.00 15.94
CA PRO A 35 14.13 -18.00 15.44
C PRO A 35 15.23 -18.64 14.58
N SER A 36 15.60 -19.90 14.85
CA SER A 36 16.55 -20.67 14.04
C SER A 36 16.06 -20.98 12.61
N ALA A 37 14.76 -20.93 12.35
CA ALA A 37 14.22 -21.08 11.00
C ALA A 37 14.43 -19.83 10.13
N PHE A 38 14.74 -18.68 10.73
CA PHE A 38 14.91 -17.39 10.07
C PHE A 38 16.39 -16.94 10.01
N THR A 39 17.33 -17.88 10.04
CA THR A 39 18.75 -17.58 9.77
C THR A 39 18.94 -17.15 8.31
N ALA A 40 20.04 -16.43 8.03
CA ALA A 40 20.34 -15.97 6.68
C ALA A 40 20.42 -17.13 5.68
N GLU A 41 20.99 -18.26 6.08
CA GLU A 41 21.11 -19.47 5.24
C GLU A 41 19.74 -20.08 4.94
N ASN A 42 18.87 -20.21 5.95
CA ASN A 42 17.54 -20.79 5.79
C ASN A 42 16.63 -19.88 4.93
N ILE A 43 16.73 -18.56 5.11
CA ILE A 43 16.03 -17.58 4.28
C ILE A 43 16.55 -17.70 2.83
N ALA A 44 17.86 -17.73 2.60
CA ALA A 44 18.43 -17.87 1.26
C ALA A 44 17.95 -19.15 0.56
N ALA A 45 18.01 -20.30 1.26
CA ALA A 45 17.53 -21.58 0.73
C ALA A 45 16.01 -21.56 0.44
N PHE A 46 15.21 -20.91 1.28
CA PHE A 46 13.78 -20.73 1.03
C PHE A 46 13.52 -19.85 -0.19
N LEU A 47 14.22 -18.71 -0.31
CA LEU A 47 14.12 -17.81 -1.44
C LEU A 47 14.48 -18.53 -2.74
N GLU A 48 15.59 -19.29 -2.77
CA GLU A 48 16.02 -20.08 -3.93
C GLU A 48 15.00 -21.14 -4.33
N ARG A 49 14.42 -21.83 -3.34
CA ARG A 49 13.42 -22.88 -3.60
C ARG A 49 12.11 -22.33 -4.16
N PHE A 50 11.72 -21.12 -3.77
CA PHE A 50 10.40 -20.55 -4.07
C PHE A 50 10.44 -19.24 -4.85
N GLN A 51 11.53 -18.93 -5.57
CA GLN A 51 11.77 -17.63 -6.22
C GLN A 51 10.54 -17.04 -6.93
N GLY A 52 9.85 -17.83 -7.78
CA GLY A 52 8.65 -17.37 -8.50
C GLY A 52 7.42 -17.16 -7.62
N ALA A 53 7.19 -18.04 -6.64
CA ALA A 53 6.03 -17.94 -5.74
C ALA A 53 6.12 -16.71 -4.83
N ILE A 54 7.32 -16.33 -4.41
CA ILE A 54 7.53 -15.18 -3.52
C ILE A 54 7.20 -13.87 -4.23
N TRP A 55 7.50 -13.73 -5.52
CA TRP A 55 7.06 -12.57 -6.31
C TRP A 55 5.54 -12.45 -6.38
N LEU A 56 4.84 -13.58 -6.54
CA LEU A 56 3.38 -13.60 -6.55
C LEU A 56 2.82 -13.19 -5.18
N VAL A 57 3.36 -13.75 -4.10
CA VAL A 57 2.99 -13.37 -2.73
C VAL A 57 3.25 -11.88 -2.49
N TYR A 58 4.42 -11.38 -2.91
CA TYR A 58 4.77 -9.96 -2.78
C TYR A 58 3.78 -9.05 -3.50
N LEU A 59 3.39 -9.41 -4.74
CA LEU A 59 2.39 -8.67 -5.50
C LEU A 59 1.02 -8.72 -4.82
N VAL A 60 0.54 -9.90 -4.40
CA VAL A 60 -0.75 -10.07 -3.74
C VAL A 60 -0.82 -9.23 -2.47
N PHE A 61 0.21 -9.29 -1.62
CA PHE A 61 0.30 -8.46 -0.42
C PHE A 61 0.30 -6.98 -0.75
N SER A 62 1.04 -6.57 -1.80
CA SER A 62 1.10 -5.18 -2.25
C SER A 62 -0.26 -4.66 -2.76
N ILE A 63 -1.10 -5.51 -3.35
CA ILE A 63 -2.46 -5.15 -3.77
C ILE A 63 -3.42 -5.11 -2.56
N LEU A 64 -3.40 -6.16 -1.73
CA LEU A 64 -4.33 -6.32 -0.62
C LEU A 64 -4.14 -5.27 0.48
N ARG A 65 -2.93 -4.71 0.61
CA ARG A 65 -2.61 -3.70 1.62
C ARG A 65 -3.57 -2.50 1.61
N GLY A 66 -4.07 -2.11 0.43
CA GLY A 66 -4.95 -0.94 0.27
C GLY A 66 -6.28 -1.09 0.99
N ILE A 67 -6.74 -2.32 1.17
CA ILE A 67 -7.97 -2.61 1.94
C ILE A 67 -7.71 -2.41 3.43
N THR A 68 -6.47 -2.62 3.88
CA THR A 68 -6.05 -2.45 5.27
C THR A 68 -5.49 -1.07 5.60
N LEU A 69 -5.41 -0.16 4.63
CA LEU A 69 -4.74 1.15 4.77
C LEU A 69 -3.27 1.03 5.21
N LEU A 70 -2.62 -0.07 4.85
CA LEU A 70 -1.24 -0.33 5.22
C LEU A 70 -0.33 0.42 4.23
N PRO A 71 0.59 1.27 4.72
CA PRO A 71 1.44 2.10 3.86
C PRO A 71 2.28 1.26 2.89
N SER A 72 2.69 1.84 1.77
CA SER A 72 3.52 1.14 0.77
C SER A 72 4.91 0.79 1.28
N THR A 73 5.47 1.70 2.08
CA THR A 73 6.87 1.73 2.48
C THR A 73 7.38 0.41 3.08
N PRO A 74 6.70 -0.24 4.06
CA PRO A 74 7.21 -1.48 4.64
C PRO A 74 7.36 -2.61 3.62
N LEU A 75 6.42 -2.71 2.67
CA LEU A 75 6.47 -3.73 1.62
C LEU A 75 7.57 -3.44 0.60
N VAL A 76 7.72 -2.19 0.18
CA VAL A 76 8.80 -1.78 -0.74
C VAL A 76 10.17 -2.09 -0.14
N LEU A 77 10.39 -1.74 1.13
CA LEU A 77 11.64 -2.03 1.84
C LEU A 77 11.88 -3.54 1.98
N ALA A 78 10.84 -4.31 2.31
CA ALA A 78 10.94 -5.77 2.36
C ALA A 78 11.35 -6.33 0.99
N GLY A 79 10.74 -5.86 -0.11
CA GLY A 79 11.13 -6.25 -1.46
C GLY A 79 12.60 -5.94 -1.77
N THR A 80 13.09 -4.75 -1.39
CA THR A 80 14.50 -4.36 -1.56
C THR A 80 15.45 -5.27 -0.78
N MET A 81 15.09 -5.68 0.44
CA MET A 81 15.91 -6.57 1.26
C MET A 81 15.88 -8.03 0.78
N LEU A 82 14.74 -8.50 0.28
CA LEU A 82 14.57 -9.87 -0.21
C LEU A 82 15.21 -10.07 -1.59
N PHE A 83 15.22 -9.03 -2.44
CA PHE A 83 15.71 -9.10 -3.81
C PHE A 83 16.73 -8.00 -4.14
N PRO A 84 17.86 -7.92 -3.40
CA PRO A 84 18.83 -6.82 -3.55
C PRO A 84 19.46 -6.75 -4.96
N GLY A 85 19.58 -7.89 -5.64
CA GLY A 85 20.13 -7.97 -7.01
C GLY A 85 19.13 -7.65 -8.13
N GLN A 86 17.85 -7.38 -7.82
CA GLN A 86 16.79 -7.18 -8.82
C GLN A 86 15.98 -5.90 -8.55
N PRO A 87 16.61 -4.72 -8.38
CA PRO A 87 15.93 -3.50 -7.96
C PRO A 87 14.84 -3.05 -8.93
N TRP A 88 15.05 -3.21 -10.24
CA TRP A 88 14.02 -2.91 -11.24
C TRP A 88 12.79 -3.80 -11.13
N ALA A 89 12.96 -5.11 -10.86
CA ALA A 89 11.85 -6.02 -10.65
C ALA A 89 11.07 -5.66 -9.37
N VAL A 90 11.78 -5.30 -8.29
CA VAL A 90 11.16 -4.78 -7.06
C VAL A 90 10.34 -3.53 -7.37
N LEU A 91 10.91 -2.57 -8.10
CA LEU A 91 10.20 -1.33 -8.47
C LEU A 91 8.95 -1.64 -9.29
N SER A 92 9.06 -2.47 -10.32
CA SER A 92 7.94 -2.84 -11.18
C SER A 92 6.81 -3.50 -10.39
N VAL A 93 7.11 -4.53 -9.58
CA VAL A 93 6.09 -5.24 -8.79
C VAL A 93 5.47 -4.32 -7.74
N SER A 94 6.28 -3.48 -7.10
CA SER A 94 5.79 -2.48 -6.14
C SER A 94 4.83 -1.50 -6.80
N MET A 95 5.23 -0.91 -7.93
CA MET A 95 4.41 0.03 -8.69
C MET A 95 3.12 -0.62 -9.16
N THR A 96 3.17 -1.86 -9.68
CA THR A 96 1.97 -2.61 -10.06
C THR A 96 1.04 -2.81 -8.87
N GLY A 97 1.57 -3.26 -7.72
CA GLY A 97 0.78 -3.44 -6.51
C GLY A 97 0.15 -2.15 -6.00
N ILE A 98 0.93 -1.07 -5.95
CA ILE A 98 0.48 0.28 -5.55
C ILE A 98 -0.65 0.75 -6.47
N LEU A 99 -0.45 0.74 -7.78
CA LEU A 99 -1.43 1.27 -8.74
C LEU A 99 -2.71 0.44 -8.77
N LEU A 100 -2.62 -0.90 -8.69
CA LEU A 100 -3.79 -1.77 -8.59
C LEU A 100 -4.54 -1.55 -7.27
N SER A 101 -3.82 -1.43 -6.16
CA SER A 101 -4.39 -1.09 -4.85
C SER A 101 -5.10 0.26 -4.88
N SER A 102 -4.46 1.32 -5.40
CA SER A 102 -5.03 2.65 -5.55
C SER A 102 -6.26 2.66 -6.46
N THR A 103 -6.23 1.88 -7.55
CA THR A 103 -7.37 1.71 -8.46
C THR A 103 -8.55 1.07 -7.74
N MET A 104 -8.29 0.00 -6.97
CA MET A 104 -9.30 -0.67 -6.17
C MET A 104 -9.90 0.30 -5.14
N ILE A 105 -9.09 1.05 -4.39
CA ILE A 105 -9.58 2.03 -3.41
C ILE A 105 -10.42 3.13 -4.09
N TYR A 106 -9.99 3.63 -5.23
CA TYR A 106 -10.70 4.67 -5.97
C TYR A 106 -12.11 4.22 -6.36
N TYR A 107 -12.22 3.05 -7.02
CA TYR A 107 -13.51 2.55 -7.51
C TYR A 107 -14.41 2.01 -6.40
N PHE A 108 -13.84 1.40 -5.37
CA PHE A 108 -14.57 0.85 -4.23
C PHE A 108 -14.64 1.81 -3.04
N SER A 109 -14.38 3.10 -3.24
CA SER A 109 -14.46 4.13 -2.19
C SER A 109 -15.82 4.09 -1.48
N ASP A 110 -16.93 4.16 -2.20
CA ASP A 110 -18.28 4.08 -1.62
C ASP A 110 -18.51 2.79 -0.78
N LEU A 111 -17.85 1.69 -1.17
CA LEU A 111 -17.98 0.41 -0.50
C LEU A 111 -17.16 0.41 0.79
N LEU A 112 -15.90 0.85 0.75
CA LEU A 112 -14.93 0.80 1.86
C LEU A 112 -15.39 1.56 3.12
N GLY A 113 -16.40 2.42 2.99
CA GLY A 113 -17.09 3.04 4.13
C GLY A 113 -16.20 3.97 4.94
N PHE A 114 -15.16 4.53 4.31
CA PHE A 114 -14.26 5.47 4.96
C PHE A 114 -14.89 6.85 5.16
N ASP A 115 -16.04 7.12 4.55
CA ASP A 115 -16.88 8.31 4.80
C ASP A 115 -17.17 8.43 6.29
N GLU A 116 -17.63 7.34 6.91
CA GLU A 116 -17.93 7.35 8.34
C GLU A 116 -16.71 7.44 9.26
N TYR A 117 -15.53 7.00 8.82
CA TYR A 117 -14.33 7.04 9.67
C TYR A 117 -13.62 8.39 9.57
N PHE A 118 -13.38 8.90 8.37
CA PHE A 118 -12.64 10.14 8.16
C PHE A 118 -13.55 11.38 8.18
N GLU A 119 -14.74 11.36 7.57
CA GLU A 119 -15.63 12.52 7.62
C GLU A 119 -16.24 12.73 9.00
N ARG A 120 -16.50 11.66 9.76
CA ARG A 120 -17.01 11.81 11.14
C ARG A 120 -15.92 12.25 12.12
N LYS A 121 -14.68 11.80 11.94
CA LYS A 121 -13.58 12.08 12.87
C LYS A 121 -12.91 13.43 12.58
N ASN A 122 -12.77 13.81 11.31
CA ASN A 122 -12.14 15.07 10.88
C ASN A 122 -12.82 15.64 9.61
N PRO A 123 -14.06 16.17 9.72
CA PRO A 123 -14.82 16.68 8.57
C PRO A 123 -14.10 17.82 7.84
N ASP A 124 -13.47 18.74 8.59
CA ASP A 124 -12.76 19.89 8.02
C ASP A 124 -11.57 19.48 7.16
N LEU A 125 -10.84 18.44 7.57
CA LEU A 125 -9.70 17.93 6.82
C LEU A 125 -10.17 17.29 5.51
N SER A 126 -11.20 16.44 5.59
CA SER A 126 -11.81 15.81 4.42
C SER A 126 -12.30 16.87 3.43
N HIS A 127 -13.03 17.89 3.89
CA HIS A 127 -13.52 18.96 3.01
C HIS A 127 -12.38 19.76 2.35
N LYS A 128 -11.33 20.11 3.11
CA LYS A 128 -10.16 20.81 2.56
C LYS A 128 -9.44 19.98 1.50
N ILE A 129 -9.29 18.68 1.72
CA ILE A 129 -8.65 17.79 0.74
C ILE A 129 -9.53 17.65 -0.50
N LYS A 130 -10.84 17.43 -0.33
CA LYS A 130 -11.80 17.35 -1.46
C LYS A 130 -11.74 18.59 -2.34
N ALA A 131 -11.75 19.79 -1.73
CA ALA A 131 -11.62 21.05 -2.46
C ALA A 131 -10.30 21.15 -3.25
N LYS A 132 -9.18 20.61 -2.72
CA LYS A 132 -7.90 20.56 -3.45
C LYS A 132 -7.92 19.55 -4.60
N LEU A 133 -8.66 18.46 -4.48
CA LEU A 133 -8.78 17.43 -5.52
C LEU A 133 -9.60 17.91 -6.72
N GLU A 134 -10.61 18.74 -6.47
CA GLU A 134 -11.46 19.35 -7.52
C GLU A 134 -10.78 20.55 -8.21
N HIS A 135 -9.75 21.13 -7.59
CA HIS A 135 -8.98 22.22 -8.17
C HIS A 135 -8.20 21.76 -9.41
N PRO A 136 -7.92 22.64 -10.40
CA PRO A 136 -7.07 22.32 -11.56
C PRO A 136 -5.68 21.76 -11.21
N LEU A 137 -5.17 22.08 -10.02
CA LEU A 137 -3.89 21.58 -9.48
C LEU A 137 -4.04 20.26 -8.68
N GLY A 138 -5.21 19.62 -8.70
CA GLY A 138 -5.45 18.36 -7.99
C GLY A 138 -4.48 17.25 -8.37
N PHE A 139 -4.04 17.21 -9.65
CA PHE A 139 -2.98 16.30 -10.10
C PHE A 139 -1.69 16.49 -9.28
N LEU A 140 -1.19 17.72 -9.17
CA LEU A 140 0.05 18.02 -8.46
C LEU A 140 -0.08 17.76 -6.96
N PHE A 141 -1.26 18.04 -6.40
CA PHE A 141 -1.56 17.73 -5.02
C PHE A 141 -1.50 16.23 -4.73
N VAL A 142 -2.13 15.39 -5.56
CA VAL A 142 -2.06 13.92 -5.43
C VAL A 142 -0.64 13.42 -5.62
N ALA A 143 0.08 13.91 -6.62
CA ALA A 143 1.47 13.50 -6.88
C ALA A 143 2.40 13.85 -5.70
N GLY A 144 2.29 15.07 -5.17
CA GLY A 144 3.05 15.48 -3.99
C GLY A 144 2.68 14.70 -2.73
N TRP A 145 1.40 14.36 -2.56
CA TRP A 145 0.94 13.52 -1.45
C TRP A 145 1.50 12.10 -1.56
N ALA A 146 1.42 11.48 -2.73
CA ALA A 146 1.89 10.12 -2.98
C ALA A 146 3.43 10.02 -2.92
N PHE A 147 4.15 11.11 -3.16
CA PHE A 147 5.59 11.20 -2.95
C PHE A 147 5.99 11.25 -1.47
N PHE A 148 5.11 11.73 -0.58
CA PHE A 148 5.49 11.95 0.81
C PHE A 148 5.23 10.69 1.66
N PRO A 149 6.26 10.09 2.30
CA PRO A 149 6.12 8.76 2.88
C PRO A 149 5.33 8.67 4.19
N LEU A 150 5.13 9.80 4.86
CA LEU A 150 4.45 9.85 6.15
C LEU A 150 2.94 10.08 6.01
N VAL A 151 2.45 10.40 4.82
CA VAL A 151 1.02 10.58 4.60
C VAL A 151 0.38 9.28 4.11
N PRO A 152 -0.86 8.97 4.53
CA PRO A 152 -1.56 7.80 4.05
C PRO A 152 -1.97 8.01 2.59
N THR A 153 -1.24 7.43 1.64
CA THR A 153 -1.60 7.47 0.20
C THR A 153 -3.00 6.90 -0.04
N ASP A 154 -3.39 5.89 0.72
CA ASP A 154 -4.70 5.26 0.59
C ASP A 154 -5.86 6.23 0.93
N LEU A 155 -5.62 7.22 1.81
CA LEU A 155 -6.61 8.27 2.11
C LEU A 155 -6.84 9.19 0.90
N VAL A 156 -5.77 9.59 0.21
CA VAL A 156 -5.94 10.45 -0.98
C VAL A 156 -6.60 9.68 -2.13
N CYS A 157 -6.30 8.37 -2.27
CA CYS A 157 -6.98 7.49 -3.22
C CYS A 157 -8.47 7.39 -2.93
N TYR A 158 -8.81 7.24 -1.65
CA TYR A 158 -10.19 7.20 -1.20
C TYR A 158 -10.94 8.49 -1.53
N LEU A 159 -10.40 9.63 -1.09
CA LEU A 159 -11.04 10.92 -1.28
C LEU A 159 -11.19 11.26 -2.76
N ALA A 160 -10.19 10.93 -3.60
CA ALA A 160 -10.26 11.08 -5.04
C ALA A 160 -11.38 10.23 -5.68
N GLY A 161 -11.63 9.03 -5.16
CA GLY A 161 -12.77 8.19 -5.55
C GLY A 161 -14.12 8.83 -5.20
N THR A 162 -14.26 9.32 -3.95
CA THR A 162 -15.51 9.95 -3.49
C THR A 162 -15.83 11.26 -4.22
N THR A 163 -14.82 12.06 -4.60
CA THR A 163 -15.00 13.29 -5.38
C THR A 163 -15.05 13.04 -6.88
N ARG A 164 -14.95 11.78 -7.32
CA ARG A 164 -14.92 11.39 -8.74
C ARG A 164 -13.88 12.18 -9.55
N MET A 165 -12.73 12.48 -8.94
CA MET A 165 -11.60 13.07 -9.66
C MET A 165 -11.28 12.20 -10.88
N ASN A 166 -11.06 12.78 -12.05
CA ASN A 166 -10.82 12.02 -13.27
C ASN A 166 -9.76 10.91 -13.06
N PHE A 167 -10.15 9.64 -13.31
CA PHE A 167 -9.34 8.47 -12.98
C PHE A 167 -7.95 8.50 -13.62
N ALA A 168 -7.84 8.89 -14.90
CA ALA A 168 -6.56 8.95 -15.59
C ALA A 168 -5.61 9.98 -14.97
N LYS A 169 -6.14 11.17 -14.60
CA LYS A 169 -5.36 12.17 -13.87
C LYS A 169 -4.93 11.66 -12.49
N PHE A 170 -5.84 11.01 -11.77
CA PHE A 170 -5.58 10.46 -10.45
C PHE A 170 -4.48 9.38 -10.48
N ILE A 171 -4.65 8.34 -11.30
CA ILE A 171 -3.73 7.20 -11.31
C ILE A 171 -2.34 7.60 -11.84
N ALA A 172 -2.29 8.54 -12.79
CA ALA A 172 -1.03 9.11 -13.26
C ALA A 172 -0.33 9.92 -12.16
N ALA A 173 -1.08 10.71 -11.38
CA ALA A 173 -0.52 11.48 -10.26
C ALA A 173 0.06 10.56 -9.18
N VAL A 174 -0.68 9.52 -8.77
CA VAL A 174 -0.17 8.50 -7.83
C VAL A 174 1.08 7.83 -8.39
N GLY A 175 1.05 7.43 -9.66
CA GLY A 175 2.19 6.80 -10.33
C GLY A 175 3.44 7.68 -10.32
N VAL A 176 3.30 8.98 -10.61
CA VAL A 176 4.42 9.93 -10.59
C VAL A 176 4.98 10.11 -9.18
N GLY A 177 4.13 10.28 -8.16
CA GLY A 177 4.61 10.44 -6.79
C GLY A 177 5.32 9.19 -6.26
N GLU A 178 4.67 8.03 -6.44
CA GLU A 178 5.15 6.75 -5.91
C GLU A 178 6.36 6.22 -6.68
N VAL A 179 6.49 6.46 -7.99
CA VAL A 179 7.69 6.00 -8.72
C VAL A 179 8.93 6.72 -8.23
N ILE A 180 8.83 8.03 -7.94
CA ILE A 180 9.92 8.82 -7.39
C ILE A 180 10.26 8.28 -5.99
N LEU A 181 9.27 8.16 -5.12
CA LEU A 181 9.45 7.69 -3.75
C LEU A 181 10.02 6.27 -3.68
N CYS A 182 9.43 5.33 -4.42
CA CYS A 182 9.89 3.94 -4.47
C CYS A 182 11.30 3.83 -5.07
N SER A 183 11.64 4.64 -6.06
CA SER A 183 13.00 4.68 -6.60
C SER A 183 14.01 5.14 -5.55
N PHE A 184 13.67 6.15 -4.74
CA PHE A 184 14.51 6.52 -3.60
C PHE A 184 14.70 5.34 -2.63
N TYR A 185 13.63 4.66 -2.23
CA TYR A 185 13.77 3.52 -1.32
C TYR A 185 14.57 2.35 -1.88
N ILE A 186 14.35 2.00 -3.13
CA ILE A 186 14.94 0.79 -3.71
C ILE A 186 16.40 1.03 -4.06
N PHE A 187 16.72 2.14 -4.74
CA PHE A 187 18.07 2.40 -5.22
C PHE A 187 18.97 3.05 -4.16
N PHE A 188 18.46 4.01 -3.37
CA PHE A 188 19.26 4.59 -2.27
C PHE A 188 19.24 3.72 -1.01
N GLY A 189 18.10 3.10 -0.67
CA GLY A 189 18.05 2.16 0.46
C GLY A 189 18.87 0.90 0.23
N GLY A 190 18.85 0.35 -1.00
CA GLY A 190 19.72 -0.76 -1.38
C GLY A 190 21.21 -0.42 -1.28
N ALA A 191 21.60 0.81 -1.66
CA ALA A 191 22.98 1.29 -1.52
C ALA A 191 23.42 1.39 -0.05
N PHE A 192 22.54 1.83 0.84
CA PHE A 192 22.83 1.91 2.28
C PHE A 192 23.01 0.52 2.93
N VAL A 193 22.16 -0.45 2.56
CA VAL A 193 22.25 -1.84 3.04
C VAL A 193 23.54 -2.51 2.54
N ASN A 194 23.93 -2.28 1.29
CA ASN A 194 25.17 -2.81 0.74
C ASN A 194 26.43 -2.14 1.33
N TYR A 195 26.33 -0.91 1.83
CA TYR A 195 27.44 -0.21 2.50
C TYR A 195 27.67 -0.71 3.94
N MET A 196 26.64 -1.25 4.60
CA MET A 196 26.74 -1.80 5.96
C MET A 196 27.06 -3.31 6.03
N ARG A 197 27.10 -3.99 4.88
CA ARG A 197 27.54 -5.39 4.75
C ARG A 197 29.01 -5.45 4.37
#